data_AF-A0AAV8H7K4-F1
#
_entry.id   AF-A0AAV8H7K4-F1
#
_cell.length_a   1.000
_cell.length_b   1.000
_cell.length_c   1.000
_cell.angle_alpha   90.00
_cell.angle_beta   90.00
_cell.angle_gamma   90.00
#
_symmetry.space_group_name_H-M   'P 1'
#
loop_
_entity.id
_entity.type
_entity.pdbx_description
1 polymer ?
#
loop_
_entity_poly.entity_id
_entity_poly.type
_entity_poly.pdbx_seq_one_letter_code
_entity_poly.pdbx_strand_id
1 'polypeptide(L)'
;MRRVRVSSLQSPVHKLGDTQMKLTSKFRFATAMLSPQLSLTADPEMSAEPPIQLIPGLPDDVALNCLLRVPVKYHLSCRLVCRQWHNLFSSKSHFFTLRKTLKLESPYLFTLAYHRCTGKIEWRVFDLRHSSWHTIPAMPCRDRACPRGFGCVSLPESGSLLVCGGLVSDMDCPLHLVLKYDVYKNRWTVLPPMLVARSFFGGGVIGGLVYVAGGYSTNQFELNSAEVYDPVKGVWDSVASMGIHMAASDSAVIDGKLYVTEGCTWPFFSSPRGRVYDPKPNKWEGMAAGMREGWTGLGTVYDNRLFVISEYERMCTKVYDMESDMWDPVDGPPLPERVKKPFSISCLEQQGQIVVVGRGLHIAVGNIERCLDCSKSSLRKVKYTISWEEVEAPRDFSDLTPSSCQILYA
;
A
#
# COMPACT_ATOMS: atom_id res chain seq x y z
N MET A 1 36.86 -21.83 48.55
CA MET A 1 36.24 -22.49 47.38
C MET A 1 36.40 -21.58 46.16
N ARG A 2 36.62 -22.20 45.00
CA ARG A 2 37.30 -21.66 43.81
C ARG A 2 36.56 -20.50 43.12
N ARG A 3 37.29 -19.43 42.81
CA ARG A 3 36.92 -18.41 41.80
C ARG A 3 36.94 -19.06 40.41
N VAL A 4 35.79 -19.08 39.74
CA VAL A 4 35.67 -19.51 38.34
C VAL A 4 36.07 -18.35 37.44
N ARG A 5 37.21 -18.48 36.76
CA ARG A 5 37.58 -17.66 35.59
C ARG A 5 36.78 -18.17 34.39
N VAL A 6 35.93 -17.34 33.80
CA VAL A 6 35.37 -17.59 32.47
C VAL A 6 36.23 -16.82 31.47
N SER A 7 36.94 -17.57 30.63
CA SER A 7 37.82 -17.07 29.57
C SER A 7 37.00 -16.46 28.43
N SER A 8 37.22 -15.18 28.14
CA SER A 8 36.79 -14.54 26.90
C SER A 8 37.69 -14.97 25.74
N LEU A 9 37.22 -15.90 24.91
CA LEU A 9 37.79 -16.08 23.56
C LEU A 9 37.27 -14.95 22.67
N GLN A 10 37.91 -13.78 22.75
CA GLN A 10 37.81 -12.74 21.75
C GLN A 10 38.64 -13.17 20.53
N SER A 11 37.98 -13.39 19.40
CA SER A 11 38.65 -13.42 18.10
C SER A 11 39.17 -12.01 17.77
N PRO A 12 40.35 -11.87 17.17
CA PRO A 12 40.93 -10.56 16.89
C PRO A 12 40.11 -9.83 15.81
N VAL A 13 39.64 -8.63 16.14
CA VAL A 13 39.06 -7.69 15.18
C VAL A 13 40.20 -7.06 14.38
N HIS A 14 40.32 -7.43 13.10
CA HIS A 14 41.23 -6.75 12.18
C HIS A 14 40.70 -5.36 11.87
N LYS A 15 41.47 -4.33 12.23
CA LYS A 15 41.26 -2.94 11.82
C LYS A 15 41.47 -2.83 10.30
N LEU A 16 40.57 -2.13 9.61
CA LEU A 16 40.78 -1.71 8.23
C LEU A 16 42.00 -0.76 8.20
N GLY A 17 43.10 -1.15 7.56
CA GLY A 17 44.23 -0.22 7.42
C GLY A 17 45.60 -0.77 7.02
N ASP A 18 45.86 -2.09 7.02
CA ASP A 18 47.19 -2.60 6.66
C ASP A 18 47.27 -3.16 5.25
N THR A 19 48.09 -2.48 4.45
CA THR A 19 48.56 -2.85 3.12
C THR A 19 49.45 -4.09 3.22
N GLN A 20 48.91 -5.27 2.91
CA GLN A 20 49.56 -6.37 2.18
C GLN A 20 48.69 -7.64 2.27
N MET A 21 47.89 -7.92 1.24
CA MET A 21 47.43 -9.29 0.98
C MET A 21 47.17 -9.50 -0.52
N LYS A 22 47.86 -10.51 -1.06
CA LYS A 22 47.85 -10.92 -2.47
C LYS A 22 46.50 -11.51 -2.84
N LEU A 23 45.88 -10.95 -3.89
CA LEU A 23 44.69 -11.51 -4.55
C LEU A 23 45.10 -12.65 -5.48
N THR A 24 44.50 -13.83 -5.31
CA THR A 24 44.62 -14.96 -6.23
C THR A 24 43.63 -14.83 -7.39
N SER A 25 44.12 -15.01 -8.62
CA SER A 25 43.39 -14.76 -9.86
C SER A 25 42.65 -15.99 -10.42
N LYS A 26 41.32 -15.96 -10.48
CA LYS A 26 40.44 -16.69 -11.42
C LYS A 26 39.05 -15.99 -11.31
N PHE A 27 38.40 -15.37 -12.30
CA PHE A 27 38.29 -15.54 -13.74
C PHE A 27 38.06 -14.17 -14.41
N ARG A 28 38.51 -14.02 -15.66
CA ARG A 28 38.38 -12.81 -16.49
C ARG A 28 36.94 -12.62 -16.98
N PHE A 29 36.47 -11.37 -16.93
CA PHE A 29 35.38 -10.87 -17.77
C PHE A 29 35.82 -10.82 -19.23
N ALA A 30 34.94 -11.25 -20.15
CA ALA A 30 35.05 -10.93 -21.56
C ALA A 30 33.84 -10.05 -21.94
N THR A 31 34.12 -8.77 -22.12
CA THR A 31 33.25 -7.82 -22.79
C THR A 31 33.47 -7.98 -24.30
N ALA A 32 32.41 -8.20 -25.07
CA ALA A 32 32.46 -8.03 -26.52
C ALA A 32 31.13 -7.42 -27.00
N MET A 33 31.19 -6.16 -27.39
CA MET A 33 30.24 -5.54 -28.33
C MET A 33 30.58 -6.03 -29.73
N LEU A 34 29.57 -6.35 -30.56
CA LEU A 34 29.48 -6.07 -32.01
C LEU A 34 28.28 -6.83 -32.63
N SER A 35 27.42 -6.07 -33.32
CA SER A 35 26.66 -6.49 -34.51
C SER A 35 27.28 -5.74 -35.72
N PRO A 36 26.99 -6.04 -37.02
CA PRO A 36 26.00 -6.95 -37.59
C PRO A 36 26.52 -7.83 -38.78
N GLN A 37 25.60 -8.64 -39.33
CA GLN A 37 25.66 -9.36 -40.62
C GLN A 37 26.50 -10.65 -40.68
N LEU A 38 25.81 -11.78 -40.91
CA LEU A 38 26.37 -12.91 -41.63
C LEU A 38 25.28 -13.60 -42.47
N SER A 39 25.65 -13.77 -43.73
CA SER A 39 24.95 -14.30 -44.87
C SER A 39 24.68 -15.80 -44.79
N LEU A 40 23.61 -16.18 -45.48
CA LEU A 40 23.18 -17.54 -45.81
C LEU A 40 24.34 -18.40 -46.38
N THR A 41 24.70 -19.47 -45.68
CA THR A 41 25.17 -20.72 -46.29
C THR A 41 24.68 -21.88 -45.43
N ALA A 42 23.89 -22.75 -46.06
CA ALA A 42 23.30 -23.92 -45.47
C ALA A 42 24.35 -25.03 -45.30
N ASP A 43 24.43 -25.61 -44.10
CA ASP A 43 24.92 -26.97 -43.88
C ASP A 43 23.78 -27.80 -43.28
N PRO A 44 23.54 -29.03 -43.77
CA PRO A 44 22.46 -29.89 -43.31
C PRO A 44 22.87 -30.75 -42.12
N GLU A 45 21.90 -31.05 -41.25
CA GLU A 45 21.93 -32.11 -40.23
C GLU A 45 22.95 -31.96 -39.08
N MET A 46 22.66 -30.99 -38.21
CA MET A 46 22.86 -31.17 -36.77
C MET A 46 21.50 -30.92 -36.12
N SER A 47 20.97 -31.94 -35.44
CA SER A 47 19.66 -31.95 -34.79
C SER A 47 19.39 -30.67 -34.00
N ALA A 48 18.69 -29.72 -34.62
CA ALA A 48 18.07 -28.63 -33.89
C ALA A 48 16.94 -29.27 -33.09
N GLU A 49 17.17 -29.49 -31.79
CA GLU A 49 16.08 -29.79 -30.87
C GLU A 49 14.96 -28.78 -31.17
N PRO A 50 13.71 -29.22 -31.39
CA PRO A 50 12.61 -28.31 -31.62
C PRO A 50 12.62 -27.28 -30.49
N PRO A 51 12.35 -25.99 -30.77
CA PRO A 51 12.28 -24.98 -29.72
C PRO A 51 11.36 -25.54 -28.63
N ILE A 52 11.93 -25.70 -27.43
CA ILE A 52 11.21 -26.32 -26.31
C ILE A 52 9.97 -25.47 -26.09
N GLN A 53 8.80 -26.03 -26.44
CA GLN A 53 7.52 -25.34 -26.28
C GLN A 53 7.30 -25.08 -24.80
N LEU A 54 6.85 -23.88 -24.46
CA LEU A 54 6.56 -23.50 -23.07
C LEU A 54 5.53 -24.44 -22.43
N ILE A 55 4.50 -24.81 -23.20
CA ILE A 55 3.51 -25.82 -22.85
C ILE A 55 3.33 -26.70 -24.09
N PRO A 56 3.60 -28.02 -24.02
CA PRO A 56 3.44 -28.91 -25.17
C PRO A 56 2.03 -28.81 -25.76
N GLY A 57 1.95 -28.57 -27.08
CA GLY A 57 0.67 -28.47 -27.80
C GLY A 57 0.01 -27.08 -27.78
N LEU A 58 0.63 -26.08 -27.13
CA LEU A 58 0.19 -24.69 -27.22
C LEU A 58 1.24 -23.83 -27.95
N PRO A 59 0.80 -22.84 -28.76
CA PRO A 59 1.66 -21.75 -29.19
C PRO A 59 2.28 -21.02 -27.99
N ASP A 60 3.54 -20.59 -28.13
CA ASP A 60 4.31 -20.02 -27.01
C ASP A 60 3.70 -18.74 -26.44
N ASP A 61 3.03 -17.93 -27.26
CA ASP A 61 2.31 -16.73 -26.85
C ASP A 61 1.10 -17.05 -25.97
N VAL A 62 0.30 -18.05 -26.36
CA VAL A 62 -0.84 -18.56 -25.57
C VAL A 62 -0.34 -19.22 -24.29
N ALA A 63 0.72 -20.02 -24.37
CA ALA A 63 1.34 -20.65 -23.22
C ALA A 63 1.84 -19.60 -22.21
N LEU A 64 2.55 -18.56 -22.67
CA LEU A 64 2.99 -17.46 -21.84
C LEU A 64 1.80 -16.71 -21.21
N ASN A 65 0.74 -16.45 -21.97
CA ASN A 65 -0.48 -15.81 -21.50
C ASN A 65 -1.13 -16.60 -20.33
N CYS A 66 -1.18 -17.93 -20.45
CA CYS A 66 -1.64 -18.82 -19.38
C CYS A 66 -0.74 -18.76 -18.15
N LEU A 67 0.59 -18.82 -18.33
CA LEU A 67 1.56 -18.79 -17.24
C LEU A 67 1.54 -17.47 -16.46
N LEU A 68 1.31 -16.34 -17.13
CA LEU A 68 1.23 -15.02 -16.50
C LEU A 68 -0.02 -14.82 -15.63
N ARG A 69 -1.02 -15.71 -15.74
CA ARG A 69 -2.21 -15.74 -14.86
C ARG A 69 -2.04 -16.63 -13.64
N VAL A 70 -0.93 -17.36 -13.53
CA VAL A 70 -0.69 -18.24 -12.37
C VAL A 70 -0.51 -17.39 -11.11
N PRO A 71 -1.31 -17.62 -10.05
CA PRO A 71 -1.18 -16.89 -8.79
C PRO A 71 0.20 -17.05 -8.16
N VAL A 72 0.68 -16.00 -7.49
CA VAL A 72 2.03 -15.95 -6.89
C VAL A 72 2.29 -17.11 -5.92
N LYS A 73 1.24 -17.59 -5.23
CA LYS A 73 1.30 -18.75 -4.33
C LYS A 73 1.89 -20.01 -4.99
N TYR A 74 1.63 -20.22 -6.28
CA TYR A 74 2.06 -21.41 -7.01
C TYR A 74 3.41 -21.25 -7.73
N HIS A 75 4.00 -20.05 -7.71
CA HIS A 75 5.26 -19.78 -8.43
C HIS A 75 6.39 -20.73 -8.01
N LEU A 76 6.48 -21.09 -6.72
CA LEU A 76 7.50 -22.04 -6.24
C LEU A 76 7.34 -23.43 -6.85
N SER A 77 6.11 -23.94 -6.95
CA SER A 77 5.82 -25.23 -7.58
C SER A 77 6.07 -25.18 -9.09
N CYS A 78 5.69 -24.09 -9.76
CA CYS A 78 5.89 -23.91 -11.19
C CYS A 78 7.36 -23.86 -11.60
N ARG A 79 8.26 -23.38 -10.72
CA ARG A 79 9.72 -23.38 -10.98
C ARG A 79 10.33 -24.78 -11.11
N LEU A 80 9.63 -25.82 -10.69
CA LEU A 80 10.12 -27.20 -10.71
C LEU A 80 9.78 -27.94 -12.02
N VAL A 81 8.94 -27.35 -12.88
CA VAL A 81 8.43 -28.01 -14.10
C VAL A 81 9.50 -28.09 -15.19
N CYS A 82 10.09 -26.97 -15.58
CA CYS A 82 11.17 -26.92 -16.58
C CYS A 82 12.03 -25.66 -16.41
N ARG A 83 13.18 -25.59 -17.12
CA ARG A 83 14.10 -24.44 -17.05
C ARG A 83 13.46 -23.12 -17.49
N GLN A 84 12.57 -23.15 -18.48
CA GLN A 84 11.89 -21.93 -18.95
C GLN A 84 10.92 -21.38 -17.90
N TRP A 85 10.10 -22.25 -17.29
CA TRP A 85 9.21 -21.85 -16.20
C TRP A 85 10.01 -21.38 -14.98
N HIS A 86 11.12 -22.07 -14.67
CA HIS A 86 12.04 -21.63 -13.63
C HIS A 86 12.49 -20.18 -13.86
N ASN A 87 12.96 -19.84 -15.07
CA ASN A 87 13.42 -18.49 -15.40
C ASN A 87 12.28 -17.46 -15.30
N LEU A 88 11.08 -17.79 -15.81
CA LEU A 88 9.90 -16.92 -15.78
C LEU A 88 9.45 -16.60 -14.34
N PHE A 89 9.30 -17.63 -13.50
CA PHE A 89 8.77 -17.48 -12.14
C PHE A 89 9.85 -17.12 -11.09
N SER A 90 11.13 -17.23 -11.42
CA SER A 90 12.21 -16.83 -10.50
C SER A 90 12.37 -15.32 -10.41
N SER A 91 12.21 -14.61 -11.53
CA SER A 91 12.25 -13.16 -11.57
C SER A 91 10.86 -12.56 -11.47
N LYS A 92 10.42 -12.23 -10.25
CA LYS A 92 9.14 -11.51 -10.02
C LYS A 92 9.06 -10.22 -10.84
N SER A 93 10.18 -9.48 -10.94
CA SER A 93 10.25 -8.25 -11.73
C SER A 93 9.93 -8.48 -13.22
N HIS A 94 10.50 -9.53 -13.82
CA HIS A 94 10.23 -9.87 -15.21
C HIS A 94 8.77 -10.32 -15.39
N PHE A 95 8.26 -11.16 -14.48
CA PHE A 95 6.88 -11.63 -14.49
C PHE A 95 5.86 -10.48 -14.46
N PHE A 96 5.98 -9.55 -13.50
CA PHE A 96 5.05 -8.42 -13.39
C PHE A 96 5.24 -7.41 -14.53
N THR A 97 6.46 -7.21 -15.04
CA THR A 97 6.70 -6.38 -16.23
C THR A 97 5.97 -6.94 -17.46
N LEU A 98 6.00 -8.27 -17.66
CA LEU A 98 5.26 -8.90 -18.77
C LEU A 98 3.75 -8.77 -18.60
N ARG A 99 3.23 -8.94 -17.37
CA ARG A 99 1.80 -8.69 -17.07
C ARG A 99 1.39 -7.28 -17.42
N LYS A 100 2.21 -6.28 -17.07
CA LYS A 100 1.98 -4.88 -17.45
C LYS A 100 1.89 -4.69 -18.97
N THR A 101 2.83 -5.25 -19.72
CA THR A 101 2.86 -5.15 -21.19
C THR A 101 1.61 -5.76 -21.83
N LEU A 102 1.12 -6.87 -21.28
CA LEU A 102 -0.09 -7.55 -21.74
C LEU A 102 -1.39 -7.02 -21.11
N LYS A 103 -1.31 -5.93 -20.32
CA LYS A 103 -2.45 -5.33 -19.60
C LYS A 103 -3.23 -6.34 -18.74
N LEU A 104 -2.51 -7.27 -18.13
CA LEU A 104 -3.06 -8.25 -17.19
C LEU A 104 -3.04 -7.64 -15.79
N GLU A 105 -4.13 -6.96 -15.45
CA GLU A 105 -4.27 -6.27 -14.16
C GLU A 105 -5.12 -7.10 -13.19
N SER A 106 -4.54 -7.44 -12.04
CA SER A 106 -5.25 -8.02 -10.91
C SER A 106 -5.22 -7.05 -9.72
N PRO A 107 -6.36 -6.83 -9.03
CA PRO A 107 -6.41 -5.97 -7.85
C PRO A 107 -5.78 -6.68 -6.65
N TYR A 108 -4.70 -6.10 -6.12
CA TYR A 108 -3.96 -6.62 -4.98
C TYR A 108 -4.11 -5.65 -3.79
N LEU A 109 -4.46 -6.19 -2.63
CA LEU A 109 -4.54 -5.46 -1.38
C LEU A 109 -3.20 -5.57 -0.65
N PHE A 110 -2.49 -4.45 -0.56
CA PHE A 110 -1.24 -4.33 0.19
C PHE A 110 -1.58 -3.88 1.60
N THR A 111 -1.23 -4.70 2.58
CA THR A 111 -1.47 -4.39 4.00
C THR A 111 -0.16 -4.29 4.75
N LEU A 112 0.06 -3.13 5.38
CA LEU A 112 1.12 -2.91 6.35
C LEU A 112 0.68 -3.47 7.69
N ALA A 113 1.38 -4.49 8.17
CA ALA A 113 1.07 -5.15 9.42
C ALA A 113 2.29 -5.18 10.34
N TYR A 114 2.03 -5.37 11.63
CA TYR A 114 3.08 -5.52 12.63
C TYR A 114 2.76 -6.61 13.63
N HIS A 115 3.81 -7.25 14.13
CA HIS A 115 3.73 -8.19 15.23
C HIS A 115 3.62 -7.45 16.56
N ARG A 116 2.61 -7.78 17.36
CA ARG A 116 2.36 -7.11 18.66
C ARG A 116 3.52 -7.25 19.64
N CYS A 117 4.13 -8.44 19.69
CA CYS A 117 5.16 -8.75 20.68
C CYS A 117 6.55 -8.24 20.28
N THR A 118 6.87 -8.28 18.99
CA THR A 118 8.23 -7.93 18.51
C THR A 118 8.32 -6.53 17.92
N GLY A 119 7.19 -5.90 17.60
CA GLY A 119 7.15 -4.63 16.86
C GLY A 119 7.64 -4.75 15.40
N LYS A 120 7.94 -5.96 14.92
CA LYS A 120 8.43 -6.19 13.56
C LYS A 120 7.32 -5.85 12.57
N ILE A 121 7.66 -5.00 11.60
CA ILE A 121 6.78 -4.58 10.51
C ILE A 121 6.97 -5.51 9.32
N GLU A 122 5.87 -5.87 8.66
CA GLU A 122 5.88 -6.59 7.40
C GLU A 122 4.73 -6.17 6.48
N TRP A 123 4.95 -6.34 5.19
CA TRP A 123 3.92 -6.15 4.17
C TRP A 123 3.37 -7.50 3.73
N ARG A 124 2.04 -7.61 3.76
CA ARG A 124 1.30 -8.77 3.24
C ARG A 124 0.46 -8.31 2.06
N VAL A 125 0.43 -9.13 1.01
CA VAL A 125 -0.35 -8.83 -0.19
C VAL A 125 -1.38 -9.93 -0.37
N PHE A 126 -2.64 -9.51 -0.46
CA PHE A 126 -3.76 -10.38 -0.76
C PHE A 126 -4.22 -10.17 -2.20
N ASP A 127 -4.22 -11.25 -2.97
CA ASP A 127 -4.80 -11.28 -4.30
C ASP A 127 -6.32 -11.41 -4.17
N LEU A 128 -7.05 -10.32 -4.46
CA LEU A 128 -8.51 -10.27 -4.33
C LEU A 128 -9.22 -11.17 -5.34
N ARG A 129 -8.57 -11.53 -6.46
CA ARG A 129 -9.18 -12.38 -7.50
C ARG A 129 -9.04 -13.87 -7.18
N HIS A 130 -7.88 -14.27 -6.65
CA HIS A 130 -7.56 -15.68 -6.40
C HIS A 130 -7.61 -16.06 -4.92
N SER A 131 -8.00 -15.12 -4.06
CA SER A 131 -8.08 -15.27 -2.61
C SER A 131 -6.82 -15.90 -2.00
N SER A 132 -5.67 -15.36 -2.38
CA SER A 132 -4.37 -15.92 -1.99
C SER A 132 -3.41 -14.87 -1.44
N TRP A 133 -2.74 -15.25 -0.36
CA TRP A 133 -1.74 -14.41 0.29
C TRP A 133 -0.35 -14.66 -0.27
N HIS A 134 0.42 -13.59 -0.42
CA HIS A 134 1.85 -13.65 -0.69
C HIS A 134 2.58 -12.48 -0.01
N THR A 135 3.91 -12.52 -0.07
CA THR A 135 4.78 -11.51 0.54
C THR A 135 5.61 -10.78 -0.51
N ILE A 136 5.97 -9.55 -0.18
CA ILE A 136 6.90 -8.71 -0.94
C ILE A 136 8.22 -8.56 -0.17
N PRO A 137 9.29 -8.05 -0.80
CA PRO A 137 10.53 -7.77 -0.11
C PRO A 137 10.32 -6.89 1.12
N ALA A 138 11.10 -7.13 2.18
CA ALA A 138 11.01 -6.35 3.40
C ALA A 138 11.23 -4.86 3.12
N MET A 139 10.39 -4.03 3.73
CA MET A 139 10.53 -2.58 3.68
C MET A 139 11.87 -2.18 4.32
N PRO A 140 12.70 -1.35 3.66
CA PRO A 140 14.00 -0.95 4.18
C PRO A 140 13.85 0.10 5.30
N CYS A 141 13.35 -0.31 6.46
CA CYS A 141 13.30 0.50 7.68
C CYS A 141 14.36 -0.03 8.65
N ARG A 142 15.34 0.81 8.99
CA ARG A 142 16.45 0.43 9.89
C ARG A 142 16.03 0.44 11.35
N ASP A 143 15.16 1.37 11.73
CA ASP A 143 14.74 1.58 13.11
C ASP A 143 13.40 0.90 13.39
N ARG A 144 13.13 0.59 14.67
CA ARG A 144 11.79 0.21 15.10
C ARG A 144 10.89 1.43 14.94
N ALA A 145 9.88 1.32 14.10
CA ALA A 145 8.94 2.39 13.84
C ALA A 145 7.55 2.01 14.35
N CYS A 146 6.79 2.98 14.82
CA CYS A 146 5.36 2.86 15.08
C CYS A 146 4.62 2.81 13.74
N PRO A 147 3.96 1.69 13.41
CA PRO A 147 3.32 1.49 12.10
C PRO A 147 2.22 2.51 11.81
N ARG A 148 1.51 2.97 12.84
CA ARG A 148 0.45 3.98 12.72
C ARG A 148 0.97 5.38 12.41
N GLY A 149 2.26 5.64 12.61
CA GLY A 149 2.86 6.93 12.31
C GLY A 149 3.11 7.13 10.81
N PHE A 150 3.09 6.06 10.01
CA PHE A 150 3.31 6.15 8.56
C PHE A 150 2.04 6.56 7.83
N GLY A 151 2.16 7.50 6.90
CA GLY A 151 1.15 7.72 5.86
C GLY A 151 1.45 6.80 4.68
N CYS A 152 0.48 5.98 4.27
CA CYS A 152 0.60 5.13 3.08
C CYS A 152 -0.34 5.64 1.99
N VAL A 153 0.17 5.75 0.76
CA VAL A 153 -0.58 6.29 -0.38
C VAL A 153 -0.32 5.42 -1.61
N SER A 154 -1.37 4.94 -2.26
CA SER A 154 -1.26 4.24 -3.55
C SER A 154 -1.32 5.20 -4.73
N LEU A 155 -0.58 4.87 -5.78
CA LEU A 155 -0.68 5.45 -7.11
C LEU A 155 -1.05 4.32 -8.08
N PRO A 156 -2.34 3.95 -8.19
CA PRO A 156 -2.79 2.75 -8.89
C PRO A 156 -2.32 2.68 -10.35
N GLU A 157 -2.45 3.78 -11.10
CA GLU A 157 -2.04 3.86 -12.52
C GLU A 157 -0.55 3.55 -12.74
N SER A 158 0.29 3.92 -11.78
CA SER A 158 1.73 3.70 -11.85
C SER A 158 2.16 2.35 -11.26
N GLY A 159 1.27 1.63 -10.56
CA GLY A 159 1.59 0.45 -9.77
C GLY A 159 2.61 0.74 -8.65
N SER A 160 2.53 1.93 -8.04
CA SER A 160 3.47 2.37 -7.01
C SER A 160 2.76 2.61 -5.68
N LEU A 161 3.41 2.21 -4.60
CA LEU A 161 2.99 2.48 -3.22
C LEU A 161 4.03 3.37 -2.57
N LEU A 162 3.59 4.46 -1.95
CA LEU A 162 4.43 5.36 -1.17
C LEU A 162 4.14 5.17 0.32
N VAL A 163 5.22 5.10 1.10
CA VAL A 163 5.20 5.08 2.56
C VAL A 163 5.98 6.30 3.03
N CYS A 164 5.28 7.23 3.64
CA CYS A 164 5.78 8.54 4.02
C CYS A 164 5.82 8.68 5.55
N GLY A 165 6.85 9.36 6.04
CA GLY A 165 6.99 9.72 7.44
C GLY A 165 7.20 8.50 8.33
N GLY A 166 6.45 8.42 9.42
CA GLY A 166 6.63 7.42 10.46
C GLY A 166 7.07 8.04 11.77
N LEU A 167 7.01 7.25 12.84
CA LEU A 167 7.46 7.63 14.17
C LEU A 167 8.44 6.55 14.65
N VAL A 168 9.66 6.91 15.03
CA VAL A 168 10.60 5.95 15.64
C VAL A 168 10.11 5.61 17.05
N SER A 169 9.87 4.32 17.33
CA SER A 169 9.18 3.87 18.55
C SER A 169 9.92 4.18 19.84
N ASP A 170 11.25 4.25 19.78
CA ASP A 170 12.07 4.35 20.99
C ASP A 170 12.37 5.81 21.37
N MET A 171 12.14 6.75 20.44
CA MET A 171 12.48 8.17 20.59
C MET A 171 11.30 9.11 20.39
N ASP A 172 10.12 8.58 20.03
CA ASP A 172 8.95 9.35 19.60
C ASP A 172 9.32 10.47 18.61
N CYS A 173 10.21 10.13 17.67
CA CYS A 173 10.76 11.08 16.71
C CYS A 173 10.13 10.83 15.32
N PRO A 174 9.33 11.77 14.81
CA PRO A 174 8.83 11.75 13.45
C PRO A 174 9.93 11.69 12.40
N LEU A 175 9.62 11.04 11.28
CA LEU A 175 10.53 10.87 10.14
C LEU A 175 10.07 11.74 8.96
N HIS A 176 11.02 12.14 8.12
CA HIS A 176 10.74 12.70 6.78
C HIS A 176 10.98 11.67 5.67
N LEU A 177 11.22 10.41 6.03
CA LEU A 177 11.58 9.34 5.10
C LEU A 177 10.42 9.05 4.14
N VAL A 178 10.74 8.85 2.86
CA VAL A 178 9.79 8.44 1.84
C VAL A 178 10.33 7.19 1.14
N LEU A 179 9.56 6.11 1.22
CA LEU A 179 9.87 4.84 0.56
C LEU A 179 8.83 4.56 -0.52
N LYS A 180 9.31 4.18 -1.70
CA LYS A 180 8.47 3.75 -2.81
C LYS A 180 8.65 2.27 -3.07
N TYR A 181 7.55 1.52 -3.11
CA TYR A 181 7.49 0.18 -3.66
C TYR A 181 6.94 0.23 -5.08
N ASP A 182 7.68 -0.37 -6.02
CA ASP A 182 7.26 -0.55 -7.41
C ASP A 182 6.86 -2.02 -7.60
N VAL A 183 5.58 -2.27 -7.90
CA VAL A 183 5.02 -3.61 -8.06
C VAL A 183 5.69 -4.35 -9.22
N TYR A 184 5.89 -3.64 -10.34
CA TYR A 184 6.42 -4.22 -11.58
C TYR A 184 7.91 -4.55 -11.46
N LYS A 185 8.65 -3.78 -10.66
CA LYS A 185 10.06 -4.08 -10.35
C LYS A 185 10.22 -4.98 -9.12
N ASN A 186 9.15 -5.19 -8.36
CA ASN A 186 9.15 -5.90 -7.08
C ASN A 186 10.31 -5.43 -6.17
N ARG A 187 10.44 -4.11 -6.00
CA ARG A 187 11.58 -3.50 -5.29
C ARG A 187 11.19 -2.21 -4.58
N TRP A 188 11.81 -2.01 -3.41
CA TRP A 188 11.80 -0.75 -2.68
C TRP A 188 12.90 0.20 -3.16
N THR A 189 12.55 1.48 -3.22
CA THR A 189 13.44 2.59 -3.55
C THR A 189 13.23 3.70 -2.52
N VAL A 190 14.33 4.29 -2.05
CA VAL A 190 14.28 5.48 -1.21
C VAL A 190 14.09 6.68 -2.14
N LEU A 191 13.09 7.50 -1.85
CA LEU A 191 12.81 8.74 -2.57
C LEU A 191 13.36 9.96 -1.82
N PRO A 192 13.39 11.14 -2.45
CA PRO A 192 13.67 12.38 -1.75
C PRO A 192 12.77 12.54 -0.52
N PRO A 193 13.34 12.94 0.62
CA PRO A 193 12.59 13.09 1.86
C PRO A 193 11.59 14.24 1.78
N MET A 194 10.56 14.20 2.62
CA MET A 194 9.69 15.35 2.86
C MET A 194 10.51 16.54 3.40
N LEU A 195 10.02 17.76 3.21
CA LEU A 195 10.66 18.98 3.72
C LEU A 195 10.61 19.02 5.25
N VAL A 196 9.50 18.55 5.83
CA VAL A 196 9.30 18.45 7.27
C VAL A 196 9.05 17.00 7.66
N ALA A 197 9.60 16.57 8.80
CA ALA A 197 9.33 15.25 9.36
C ALA A 197 7.95 15.21 10.04
N ARG A 198 7.19 14.13 9.80
CA ARG A 198 5.77 14.04 10.16
C ARG A 198 5.37 12.64 10.62
N SER A 199 4.51 12.57 11.62
CA SER A 199 3.72 11.37 11.97
C SER A 199 2.26 11.75 12.20
N PHE A 200 1.32 10.80 12.07
CA PHE A 200 -0.12 11.05 12.24
C PHE A 200 -0.64 12.23 11.40
N PHE A 201 -0.34 12.22 10.11
CA PHE A 201 -0.69 13.28 9.16
C PHE A 201 -1.69 12.77 8.12
N GLY A 202 -2.45 13.68 7.51
CA GLY A 202 -3.38 13.35 6.43
C GLY A 202 -2.64 13.26 5.11
N GLY A 203 -3.05 12.36 4.24
CA GLY A 203 -2.44 12.18 2.92
C GLY A 203 -3.43 11.79 1.84
N GLY A 204 -3.10 12.11 0.59
CA GLY A 204 -3.95 11.74 -0.54
C GLY A 204 -3.30 12.05 -1.89
N VAL A 205 -3.85 11.45 -2.95
CA VAL A 205 -3.42 11.73 -4.33
C VAL A 205 -4.45 12.60 -5.02
N ILE A 206 -4.01 13.73 -5.58
CA ILE A 206 -4.84 14.57 -6.43
C ILE A 206 -4.10 14.85 -7.72
N GLY A 207 -4.69 14.46 -8.86
CA GLY A 207 -4.10 14.70 -10.19
C GLY A 207 -2.70 14.07 -10.34
N GLY A 208 -2.47 12.91 -9.73
CA GLY A 208 -1.17 12.22 -9.75
C GLY A 208 -0.10 12.80 -8.81
N LEU A 209 -0.39 13.90 -8.11
CA LEU A 209 0.47 14.50 -7.09
C LEU A 209 0.08 13.99 -5.71
N VAL A 210 1.06 13.82 -4.83
CA VAL A 210 0.86 13.25 -3.49
C VAL A 210 0.93 14.37 -2.46
N TYR A 211 -0.16 14.60 -1.74
CA TYR A 211 -0.26 15.64 -0.74
C TYR A 211 -0.15 15.04 0.67
N VAL A 212 0.53 15.75 1.57
CA VAL A 212 0.62 15.43 3.00
C VAL A 212 0.38 16.68 3.83
N ALA A 213 -0.38 16.58 4.92
CA ALA A 213 -0.81 17.74 5.69
C ALA A 213 -0.96 17.45 7.19
N GLY A 214 -0.53 18.41 8.02
CA GLY A 214 -0.57 18.31 9.48
C GLY A 214 0.36 17.25 10.06
N GLY A 215 -0.01 16.73 11.22
CA GLY A 215 0.73 15.72 11.99
C GLY A 215 1.65 16.29 13.06
N TYR A 216 2.43 15.44 13.71
CA TYR A 216 3.42 15.85 14.70
C TYR A 216 4.81 16.00 14.08
N SER A 217 5.52 17.04 14.51
CA SER A 217 6.90 17.29 14.14
C SER A 217 7.89 16.74 15.17
N THR A 218 9.20 16.79 14.88
CA THR A 218 10.29 16.33 15.75
C THR A 218 10.32 16.96 17.14
N ASN A 219 9.74 18.15 17.30
CA ASN A 219 9.59 18.83 18.58
C ASN A 219 8.29 18.48 19.32
N GLN A 220 7.55 17.46 18.85
CA GLN A 220 6.24 17.02 19.35
C GLN A 220 5.12 18.08 19.24
N PHE A 221 5.35 19.18 18.53
CA PHE A 221 4.30 20.13 18.21
C PHE A 221 3.52 19.69 16.97
N GLU A 222 2.23 19.95 17.01
CA GLU A 222 1.33 19.80 15.87
C GLU A 222 1.77 20.74 14.73
N LEU A 223 1.74 20.23 13.51
CA LEU A 223 2.08 20.95 12.30
C LEU A 223 0.84 21.64 11.73
N ASN A 224 1.07 22.81 11.13
CA ASN A 224 0.11 23.52 10.29
C ASN A 224 0.57 23.58 8.83
N SER A 225 1.72 22.98 8.51
CA SER A 225 2.29 22.94 7.17
C SER A 225 1.69 21.79 6.36
N ALA A 226 1.70 21.95 5.05
CA ALA A 226 1.36 20.92 4.09
C ALA A 226 2.32 20.96 2.91
N GLU A 227 2.52 19.81 2.28
CA GLU A 227 3.51 19.62 1.23
C GLU A 227 2.91 18.75 0.11
N VAL A 228 3.44 18.94 -1.09
CA VAL A 228 3.08 18.17 -2.28
C VAL A 228 4.34 17.55 -2.89
N TYR A 229 4.25 16.28 -3.25
CA TYR A 229 5.27 15.57 -4.01
C TYR A 229 4.80 15.41 -5.45
N ASP A 230 5.67 15.80 -6.38
CA ASP A 230 5.52 15.54 -7.80
C ASP A 230 6.34 14.29 -8.18
N PRO A 231 5.70 13.14 -8.46
CA PRO A 231 6.42 11.91 -8.82
C PRO A 231 7.18 11.99 -10.15
N VAL A 232 6.84 12.94 -11.02
CA VAL A 232 7.49 13.14 -12.32
C VAL A 232 8.78 13.95 -12.13
N LYS A 233 8.73 15.02 -11.35
CA LYS A 233 9.92 15.85 -11.05
C LYS A 233 10.80 15.25 -9.95
N GLY A 234 10.22 14.42 -9.09
CA GLY A 234 10.90 13.86 -7.92
C GLY A 234 11.22 14.90 -6.86
N VAL A 235 10.37 15.92 -6.67
CA VAL A 235 10.58 16.98 -5.68
C VAL A 235 9.36 17.17 -4.79
N TRP A 236 9.64 17.60 -3.55
CA TRP A 236 8.64 18.06 -2.60
C TRP A 236 8.61 19.59 -2.60
N ASP A 237 7.42 20.15 -2.68
CA ASP A 237 7.16 21.58 -2.59
C ASP A 237 6.21 21.88 -1.44
N SER A 238 6.37 23.04 -0.80
CA SER A 238 5.41 23.52 0.21
C SER A 238 4.16 24.04 -0.46
N VAL A 239 2.99 23.73 0.09
CA VAL A 239 1.71 24.35 -0.29
C VAL A 239 1.24 25.30 0.80
N ALA A 240 0.08 25.93 0.62
CA ALA A 240 -0.48 26.83 1.62
C ALA A 240 -0.57 26.16 3.00
N SER A 241 -0.30 26.95 4.05
CA SER A 241 -0.49 26.48 5.41
C SER A 241 -1.97 26.26 5.72
N MET A 242 -2.25 25.23 6.51
CA MET A 242 -3.58 24.94 7.05
C MET A 242 -4.11 26.05 7.97
N GLY A 243 -3.23 26.92 8.47
CA GLY A 243 -3.55 28.00 9.41
C GLY A 243 -3.98 27.53 10.81
N ILE A 244 -4.04 26.22 11.04
CA ILE A 244 -4.21 25.58 12.36
C ILE A 244 -3.20 24.47 12.51
N HIS A 245 -2.71 24.29 13.73
CA HIS A 245 -1.90 23.14 14.11
C HIS A 245 -2.86 21.96 14.37
N MET A 246 -2.63 20.81 13.73
CA MET A 246 -3.53 19.67 13.83
C MET A 246 -2.82 18.35 13.55
N ALA A 247 -2.99 17.36 14.42
CA ALA A 247 -2.66 15.97 14.12
C ALA A 247 -3.86 15.30 13.43
N ALA A 248 -3.61 14.66 12.29
CA ALA A 248 -4.68 14.03 11.53
C ALA A 248 -4.97 12.62 12.07
N SER A 249 -6.24 12.28 12.14
CA SER A 249 -6.69 10.91 12.40
C SER A 249 -6.99 10.16 11.11
N ASP A 250 -7.60 10.84 10.14
CA ASP A 250 -7.97 10.25 8.85
C ASP A 250 -7.98 11.34 7.76
N SER A 251 -7.94 10.90 6.51
CA SER A 251 -7.99 11.79 5.35
C SER A 251 -8.60 11.12 4.13
N ALA A 252 -9.25 11.90 3.30
CA ALA A 252 -9.89 11.43 2.07
C ALA A 252 -9.73 12.45 0.95
N VAL A 253 -9.69 11.97 -0.29
CA VAL A 253 -9.73 12.84 -1.48
C VAL A 253 -11.11 12.73 -2.12
N ILE A 254 -11.81 13.85 -2.17
CA ILE A 254 -13.17 13.95 -2.72
C ILE A 254 -13.18 15.15 -3.67
N ASP A 255 -13.64 14.93 -4.89
CA ASP A 255 -13.75 15.94 -5.96
C ASP A 255 -12.46 16.73 -6.20
N GLY A 256 -11.32 16.02 -6.12
CA GLY A 256 -9.99 16.64 -6.28
C GLY A 256 -9.58 17.56 -5.13
N LYS A 257 -10.22 17.47 -3.97
CA LYS A 257 -9.85 18.20 -2.74
C LYS A 257 -9.43 17.22 -1.66
N LEU A 258 -8.46 17.62 -0.83
CA LEU A 258 -7.99 16.81 0.29
C LEU A 258 -8.71 17.22 1.56
N TYR A 259 -9.43 16.28 2.16
CA TYR A 259 -10.11 16.43 3.43
C TYR A 259 -9.26 15.79 4.51
N VAL A 260 -8.96 16.53 5.58
CA VAL A 260 -8.17 16.05 6.71
C VAL A 260 -8.94 16.32 7.99
N THR A 261 -9.19 15.28 8.78
CA THR A 261 -9.90 15.39 10.06
C THR A 261 -9.01 14.97 11.22
N GLU A 262 -9.23 15.62 12.34
CA GLU A 262 -8.76 15.19 13.66
C GLU A 262 -9.83 14.32 14.34
N GLY A 263 -9.48 13.69 15.46
CA GLY A 263 -10.42 12.95 16.31
C GLY A 263 -10.26 11.44 16.16
N CYS A 264 -9.31 10.88 16.90
CA CYS A 264 -8.98 9.45 16.82
C CYS A 264 -9.98 8.52 17.51
N THR A 265 -10.83 9.03 18.39
CA THR A 265 -11.76 8.20 19.17
C THR A 265 -13.06 8.94 19.51
N TRP A 266 -14.18 8.28 19.24
CA TRP A 266 -15.50 8.69 19.73
C TRP A 266 -15.77 8.08 21.13
N PRO A 267 -16.58 8.70 22.01
CA PRO A 267 -17.17 10.02 21.87
C PRO A 267 -16.11 11.11 21.89
N PHE A 268 -16.25 12.09 21.00
CA PHE A 268 -15.34 13.21 20.98
C PHE A 268 -15.55 14.06 22.25
N PHE A 269 -14.47 14.36 22.97
CA PHE A 269 -14.51 15.26 24.13
C PHE A 269 -14.82 16.71 23.73
N SER A 270 -14.53 17.08 22.48
CA SER A 270 -14.80 18.36 21.85
C SER A 270 -15.08 18.17 20.36
N SER A 271 -15.78 19.11 19.69
CA SER A 271 -16.00 19.03 18.23
C SER A 271 -14.65 18.88 17.51
N PRO A 272 -14.47 17.85 16.68
CA PRO A 272 -13.19 17.59 16.02
C PRO A 272 -12.88 18.72 15.03
N ARG A 273 -11.59 19.04 14.86
CA ARG A 273 -11.13 19.99 13.85
C ARG A 273 -11.03 19.28 12.51
N GLY A 274 -11.29 20.02 11.43
CA GLY A 274 -11.16 19.50 10.08
C GLY A 274 -10.85 20.61 9.08
N ARG A 275 -10.06 20.28 8.07
CA ARG A 275 -9.63 21.20 7.02
C ARG A 275 -9.78 20.57 5.64
N VAL A 276 -10.13 21.40 4.66
CA VAL A 276 -10.27 21.02 3.25
C VAL A 276 -9.29 21.83 2.42
N TYR A 277 -8.45 21.16 1.66
CA TYR A 277 -7.50 21.79 0.75
C TYR A 277 -8.00 21.73 -0.68
N ASP A 278 -8.05 22.89 -1.33
CA ASP A 278 -8.26 22.99 -2.77
C ASP A 278 -6.93 23.34 -3.46
N PRO A 279 -6.38 22.44 -4.32
CA PRO A 279 -5.12 22.69 -5.01
C PRO A 279 -5.24 23.79 -6.09
N LYS A 280 -6.44 24.10 -6.60
CA LYS A 280 -6.61 25.11 -7.65
C LYS A 280 -6.27 26.53 -7.16
N PRO A 281 -6.88 27.04 -6.06
CA PRO A 281 -6.47 28.30 -5.45
C PRO A 281 -5.29 28.15 -4.49
N ASN A 282 -4.80 26.92 -4.25
CA ASN A 282 -3.80 26.62 -3.21
C ASN A 282 -4.24 27.20 -1.85
N LYS A 283 -5.40 26.76 -1.34
CA LYS A 283 -5.99 27.32 -0.13
C LYS A 283 -6.65 26.23 0.73
N TRP A 284 -6.58 26.44 2.05
CA TRP A 284 -7.30 25.64 3.04
C TRP A 284 -8.57 26.36 3.52
N GLU A 285 -9.63 25.59 3.71
CA GLU A 285 -10.90 26.04 4.26
C GLU A 285 -11.33 25.16 5.45
N GLY A 286 -12.28 25.66 6.24
CA GLY A 286 -12.85 24.88 7.35
C GLY A 286 -13.71 23.74 6.81
N MET A 287 -13.56 22.54 7.38
CA MET A 287 -14.43 21.41 7.06
C MET A 287 -15.84 21.64 7.64
N ALA A 288 -16.86 21.23 6.88
CA ALA A 288 -18.25 21.30 7.31
C ALA A 288 -18.49 20.57 8.65
N ALA A 289 -19.49 21.02 9.40
CA ALA A 289 -19.69 20.58 10.78
C ALA A 289 -20.23 19.15 10.85
N GLY A 290 -21.25 18.85 10.05
CA GLY A 290 -21.79 17.50 9.95
C GLY A 290 -20.74 16.50 9.47
N MET A 291 -19.89 16.88 8.52
CA MET A 291 -18.80 16.03 8.04
C MET A 291 -17.85 15.63 9.16
N ARG A 292 -17.22 16.61 9.84
CA ARG A 292 -16.20 16.34 10.86
C ARG A 292 -16.79 15.66 12.09
N GLU A 293 -18.01 16.00 12.50
CA GLU A 293 -18.66 15.41 13.67
C GLU A 293 -19.17 13.98 13.42
N GLY A 294 -19.52 13.65 12.18
CA GLY A 294 -19.99 12.32 11.80
C GLY A 294 -18.91 11.39 11.25
N TRP A 295 -17.68 11.85 11.03
CA TRP A 295 -16.54 11.00 10.62
C TRP A 295 -16.00 10.18 11.81
N THR A 296 -16.83 9.26 12.30
CA THR A 296 -16.63 8.52 13.57
C THR A 296 -15.93 7.17 13.40
N GLY A 297 -15.11 7.01 12.37
CA GLY A 297 -14.49 5.73 12.04
C GLY A 297 -13.61 5.80 10.80
N LEU A 298 -13.32 4.64 10.22
CA LEU A 298 -12.45 4.53 9.06
C LEU A 298 -13.19 4.95 7.79
N GLY A 299 -12.65 5.95 7.10
CA GLY A 299 -13.20 6.51 5.87
C GLY A 299 -12.62 5.90 4.61
N THR A 300 -13.46 5.73 3.58
CA THR A 300 -13.01 5.47 2.21
C THR A 300 -13.92 6.18 1.22
N VAL A 301 -13.42 6.45 0.01
CA VAL A 301 -14.18 7.19 -1.00
C VAL A 301 -14.61 6.23 -2.10
N TYR A 302 -15.90 6.26 -2.42
CA TYR A 302 -16.51 5.54 -3.53
C TYR A 302 -17.54 6.44 -4.21
N ASP A 303 -17.58 6.48 -5.55
CA ASP A 303 -18.50 7.33 -6.32
C ASP A 303 -18.46 8.80 -5.87
N ASN A 304 -17.24 9.29 -5.60
CA ASN A 304 -16.98 10.64 -5.08
C ASN A 304 -17.72 10.99 -3.77
N ARG A 305 -18.08 9.98 -2.97
CA ARG A 305 -18.70 10.13 -1.66
C ARG A 305 -17.89 9.43 -0.59
N LEU A 306 -17.87 10.00 0.61
CA LEU A 306 -17.18 9.44 1.75
C LEU A 306 -18.07 8.40 2.44
N PHE A 307 -17.60 7.17 2.49
CA PHE A 307 -18.18 6.08 3.26
C PHE A 307 -17.37 5.89 4.54
N VAL A 308 -18.04 5.74 5.66
CA VAL A 308 -17.41 5.48 6.96
C VAL A 308 -17.99 4.22 7.57
N ILE A 309 -17.10 3.35 8.05
CA ILE A 309 -17.48 2.23 8.91
C ILE A 309 -17.35 2.70 10.35
N SER A 310 -18.49 2.88 10.99
CA SER A 310 -18.57 3.45 12.34
C SER A 310 -18.29 2.37 13.37
N GLU A 311 -17.15 2.44 14.06
CA GLU A 311 -16.81 1.47 15.11
C GLU A 311 -17.84 1.44 16.25
N TYR A 312 -18.62 2.51 16.39
CA TYR A 312 -19.50 2.76 17.52
C TYR A 312 -20.98 2.52 17.19
N GLU A 313 -21.40 2.73 15.94
CA GLU A 313 -22.77 2.43 15.47
C GLU A 313 -22.87 0.96 15.03
N ARG A 314 -22.41 0.05 15.89
CA ARG A 314 -22.41 -1.41 15.66
C ARG A 314 -21.72 -1.83 14.35
N MET A 315 -20.66 -1.13 13.92
CA MET A 315 -19.95 -1.40 12.68
C MET A 315 -20.82 -1.27 11.41
N CYS A 316 -21.87 -0.44 11.47
CA CYS A 316 -22.66 -0.08 10.30
C CYS A 316 -21.90 0.90 9.41
N THR A 317 -22.22 0.84 8.11
CA THR A 317 -21.66 1.76 7.12
C THR A 317 -22.61 2.94 6.95
N LYS A 318 -22.05 4.14 6.82
CA LYS A 318 -22.78 5.36 6.50
C LYS A 318 -22.07 6.13 5.41
N VAL A 319 -22.82 6.92 4.66
CA VAL A 319 -22.33 7.73 3.55
C VAL A 319 -22.60 9.20 3.84
N TYR A 320 -21.63 10.05 3.55
CA TYR A 320 -21.77 11.49 3.70
C TYR A 320 -22.42 12.12 2.46
N ASP A 321 -23.38 13.01 2.69
CA ASP A 321 -24.01 13.82 1.67
C ASP A 321 -23.50 15.26 1.74
N MET A 322 -22.73 15.66 0.72
CA MET A 322 -22.06 16.96 0.65
C MET A 322 -23.06 18.14 0.57
N GLU A 323 -24.24 17.93 -0.02
CA GLU A 323 -25.23 19.01 -0.23
C GLU A 323 -25.96 19.37 1.07
N SER A 324 -26.30 18.36 1.87
CA SER A 324 -27.06 18.53 3.11
C SER A 324 -26.21 18.60 4.37
N ASP A 325 -24.90 18.36 4.29
CA ASP A 325 -23.97 18.23 5.43
C ASP A 325 -24.47 17.17 6.45
N MET A 326 -25.02 16.07 5.96
CA MET A 326 -25.57 14.99 6.78
C MET A 326 -25.01 13.62 6.39
N TRP A 327 -25.13 12.67 7.32
CA TRP A 327 -24.76 11.27 7.11
C TRP A 327 -26.01 10.42 6.96
N ASP A 328 -26.10 9.72 5.84
CA ASP A 328 -27.16 8.75 5.58
C ASP A 328 -26.67 7.33 5.89
N PRO A 329 -27.50 6.48 6.52
CA PRO A 329 -27.16 5.08 6.71
C PRO A 329 -27.10 4.35 5.37
N VAL A 330 -26.17 3.41 5.24
CA VAL A 330 -26.12 2.46 4.13
C VAL A 330 -26.88 1.20 4.55
N ASP A 331 -27.86 0.79 3.75
CA ASP A 331 -28.72 -0.34 4.06
C ASP A 331 -27.93 -1.66 3.95
N GLY A 332 -27.86 -2.44 5.03
CA GLY A 332 -27.17 -3.72 5.00
C GLY A 332 -26.78 -4.23 6.38
N PRO A 333 -26.24 -5.45 6.46
CA PRO A 333 -25.71 -5.98 7.70
C PRO A 333 -24.46 -5.19 8.15
N PRO A 334 -24.18 -5.14 9.47
CA PRO A 334 -22.95 -4.57 9.98
C PRO A 334 -21.73 -5.38 9.54
N LEU A 335 -20.53 -4.78 9.69
CA LEU A 335 -19.28 -5.49 9.43
C LEU A 335 -19.24 -6.82 10.20
N PRO A 336 -18.84 -7.93 9.55
CA PRO A 336 -18.86 -9.23 10.21
C PRO A 336 -17.91 -9.31 11.42
N GLU A 337 -18.38 -9.92 12.52
CA GLU A 337 -17.67 -9.95 13.81
C GLU A 337 -16.27 -10.57 13.74
N ARG A 338 -16.07 -11.51 12.79
CA ARG A 338 -14.79 -12.18 12.56
C ARG A 338 -13.67 -11.25 12.14
N VAL A 339 -14.00 -10.09 11.56
CA VAL A 339 -13.01 -9.05 11.22
C VAL A 339 -12.44 -8.38 12.49
N LYS A 340 -12.94 -8.69 13.70
CA LYS A 340 -12.29 -8.37 15.00
C LYS A 340 -11.72 -6.93 15.03
N LYS A 341 -12.62 -5.96 14.90
CA LYS A 341 -12.35 -4.51 14.77
C LYS A 341 -11.71 -4.15 13.42
N PRO A 342 -12.25 -3.16 12.69
CA PRO A 342 -11.62 -2.68 11.47
C PRO A 342 -10.41 -1.81 11.84
N PHE A 343 -9.29 -2.00 11.15
CA PHE A 343 -8.06 -1.24 11.39
C PHE A 343 -7.63 -0.43 10.18
N SER A 344 -7.98 -0.90 8.98
CA SER A 344 -7.71 -0.20 7.74
C SER A 344 -8.78 -0.55 6.71
N ILE A 345 -9.06 0.41 5.82
CA ILE A 345 -10.07 0.32 4.78
C ILE A 345 -9.48 0.79 3.45
N SER A 346 -9.93 0.21 2.35
CA SER A 346 -9.59 0.62 0.99
C SER A 346 -10.79 0.43 0.07
N CYS A 347 -10.88 1.20 -1.01
CA CYS A 347 -11.93 1.05 -2.01
C CYS A 347 -11.35 0.56 -3.34
N LEU A 348 -12.04 -0.39 -3.95
CA LEU A 348 -11.84 -0.83 -5.33
C LEU A 348 -12.96 -0.23 -6.19
N GLU A 349 -12.74 1.02 -6.61
CA GLU A 349 -13.76 1.87 -7.21
C GLU A 349 -14.40 1.25 -8.48
N GLN A 350 -13.59 0.63 -9.34
CA GLN A 350 -14.06 0.00 -10.58
C GLN A 350 -15.07 -1.14 -10.37
N GLN A 351 -15.08 -1.76 -9.19
CA GLN A 351 -15.95 -2.89 -8.86
C GLN A 351 -17.03 -2.53 -7.83
N GLY A 352 -17.03 -1.31 -7.31
CA GLY A 352 -17.94 -0.91 -6.24
C GLY A 352 -17.71 -1.67 -4.94
N GLN A 353 -16.46 -2.03 -4.64
CA GLN A 353 -16.13 -2.80 -3.45
C GLN A 353 -15.35 -1.99 -2.42
N ILE A 354 -15.69 -2.17 -1.15
CA ILE A 354 -14.89 -1.72 0.00
C ILE A 354 -14.23 -2.94 0.61
N VAL A 355 -12.93 -2.84 0.88
CA VAL A 355 -12.16 -3.90 1.52
C VAL A 355 -11.70 -3.44 2.89
N VAL A 356 -12.11 -4.16 3.92
CA VAL A 356 -11.81 -3.88 5.32
C VAL A 356 -10.87 -4.93 5.85
N VAL A 357 -9.77 -4.48 6.47
CA VAL A 357 -8.80 -5.39 7.09
C VAL A 357 -8.86 -5.26 8.60
N GLY A 358 -9.05 -6.41 9.22
CA GLY A 358 -9.19 -6.59 10.65
C GLY A 358 -7.96 -7.15 11.34
N ARG A 359 -8.07 -7.35 12.65
CA ARG A 359 -7.05 -8.05 13.43
C ARG A 359 -6.77 -9.42 12.83
N GLY A 360 -5.50 -9.83 12.80
CA GLY A 360 -5.12 -11.12 12.23
C GLY A 360 -5.19 -11.16 10.70
N LEU A 361 -5.35 -10.00 10.06
CA LEU A 361 -5.52 -9.85 8.61
C LEU A 361 -6.79 -10.53 8.05
N HIS A 362 -7.81 -10.75 8.88
CA HIS A 362 -9.13 -11.12 8.39
C HIS A 362 -9.67 -10.01 7.49
N ILE A 363 -10.23 -10.38 6.34
CA ILE A 363 -10.74 -9.43 5.36
C ILE A 363 -12.25 -9.57 5.29
N ALA A 364 -12.96 -8.44 5.19
CA ALA A 364 -14.31 -8.40 4.66
C ALA A 364 -14.33 -7.55 3.39
N VAL A 365 -14.97 -8.08 2.36
CA VAL A 365 -15.22 -7.39 1.09
C VAL A 365 -16.69 -7.00 1.07
N GLY A 366 -16.95 -5.70 1.09
CA GLY A 366 -18.28 -5.11 1.03
C GLY A 366 -18.62 -4.70 -0.39
N ASN A 367 -19.62 -5.34 -1.02
CA ASN A 367 -20.14 -4.91 -2.33
C ASN A 367 -21.18 -3.81 -2.12
N ILE A 368 -20.94 -2.63 -2.68
CA ILE A 368 -21.86 -1.50 -2.63
C ILE A 368 -22.71 -1.48 -3.90
N GLU A 369 -24.02 -1.50 -3.72
CA GLU A 369 -24.98 -1.29 -4.81
C GLU A 369 -25.66 0.06 -4.63
N ARG A 370 -25.79 0.79 -5.75
CA ARG A 370 -26.44 2.10 -5.79
C ARG A 370 -27.89 1.93 -6.24
N CYS A 371 -28.81 2.33 -5.38
CA CYS A 371 -30.25 2.28 -5.60
C CYS A 371 -30.81 3.69 -5.80
N LEU A 372 -31.69 3.87 -6.79
CA LEU A 372 -32.45 5.11 -6.96
C LEU A 372 -33.77 4.96 -6.21
N ASP A 373 -34.01 5.83 -5.23
CA ASP A 373 -35.30 5.86 -4.56
C ASP A 373 -36.35 6.48 -5.51
N CYS A 374 -37.27 5.64 -6.00
CA CYS A 374 -38.38 6.04 -6.86
C CYS A 374 -39.66 6.36 -6.06
N SER A 375 -39.57 6.53 -4.73
CA SER A 375 -40.71 6.99 -3.94
C SER A 375 -41.16 8.40 -4.37
N LYS A 376 -42.49 8.64 -4.30
CA LYS A 376 -43.26 9.71 -4.98
C LYS A 376 -42.97 11.17 -4.53
N SER A 377 -41.71 11.54 -4.40
CA SER A 377 -41.23 12.88 -4.07
C SER A 377 -40.32 13.36 -5.22
N SER A 378 -40.46 14.62 -5.63
CA SER A 378 -39.80 15.25 -6.78
C SER A 378 -38.27 15.37 -6.70
N LEU A 379 -37.62 14.71 -5.73
CA LEU A 379 -36.17 14.65 -5.56
C LEU A 379 -35.73 13.18 -5.46
N ARG A 380 -35.05 12.69 -6.51
CA ARG A 380 -34.46 11.34 -6.54
C ARG A 380 -33.30 11.28 -5.55
N LYS A 381 -33.55 10.80 -4.32
CA LYS A 381 -32.48 10.55 -3.35
C LYS A 381 -31.79 9.23 -3.70
N VAL A 382 -30.46 9.26 -3.75
CA VAL A 382 -29.65 8.06 -3.95
C VAL A 382 -29.55 7.32 -2.63
N LYS A 383 -29.83 6.02 -2.62
CA LYS A 383 -29.59 5.12 -1.49
C LYS A 383 -28.51 4.12 -1.86
N TYR A 384 -27.81 3.63 -0.85
CA TYR A 384 -26.78 2.62 -1.02
C TYR A 384 -27.12 1.43 -0.16
N THR A 385 -26.86 0.24 -0.71
CA THR A 385 -26.92 -1.01 0.03
C THR A 385 -25.52 -1.64 0.07
N ILE A 386 -25.23 -2.42 1.12
CA ILE A 386 -23.96 -3.13 1.27
C ILE A 386 -24.19 -4.59 1.61
N SER A 387 -23.41 -5.48 0.99
CA SER A 387 -23.34 -6.90 1.33
C SER A 387 -21.90 -7.31 1.61
N TRP A 388 -21.68 -8.14 2.63
CA TRP A 388 -20.33 -8.53 3.08
C TRP A 388 -20.00 -9.97 2.70
N GLU A 389 -18.81 -10.17 2.13
CA GLU A 389 -18.15 -11.45 1.97
C GLU A 389 -16.93 -11.53 2.89
N GLU A 390 -16.84 -12.57 3.71
CA GLU A 390 -15.70 -12.79 4.59
C GLU A 390 -14.62 -13.62 3.90
N VAL A 391 -13.37 -13.22 4.07
CA VAL A 391 -12.21 -14.03 3.69
C VAL A 391 -11.37 -14.38 4.92
N GLU A 392 -11.20 -15.68 5.14
CA GLU A 392 -10.39 -16.19 6.24
C GLU A 392 -8.89 -15.99 5.98
N ALA A 393 -8.21 -15.44 6.98
CA ALA A 393 -6.77 -15.32 6.99
C ALA A 393 -6.12 -16.60 7.56
N PRO A 394 -4.96 -17.03 7.04
CA PRO A 394 -4.16 -18.09 7.64
C PRO A 394 -3.93 -17.90 9.14
N ARG A 395 -3.93 -19.00 9.91
CA ARG A 395 -3.77 -18.97 11.38
C ARG A 395 -2.45 -18.34 11.84
N ASP A 396 -1.42 -18.43 11.01
CA ASP A 396 -0.10 -17.82 11.23
C ASP A 396 -0.15 -16.30 11.34
N PHE A 397 -1.24 -15.66 10.88
CA PHE A 397 -1.39 -14.20 10.91
C PHE A 397 -2.06 -13.70 12.18
N SER A 398 -2.48 -14.58 13.10
CA SER A 398 -3.21 -14.21 14.32
C SER A 398 -2.53 -13.15 15.20
N ASP A 399 -1.19 -13.11 15.19
CA ASP A 399 -0.38 -12.13 15.93
C ASP A 399 -0.18 -10.80 15.19
N LEU A 400 -0.55 -10.73 13.92
CA LEU A 400 -0.42 -9.53 13.09
C LEU A 400 -1.56 -8.56 13.36
N THR A 401 -1.20 -7.29 13.42
CA THR A 401 -2.15 -6.18 13.49
C THR A 401 -1.92 -5.28 12.28
N PRO A 402 -2.90 -5.11 11.41
CA PRO A 402 -2.80 -4.15 10.31
C PRO A 402 -2.74 -2.71 10.85
N SER A 403 -2.15 -1.84 10.05
CA SER A 403 -2.01 -0.40 10.34
C SER A 403 -2.47 0.47 9.17
N SER A 404 -2.25 0.01 7.94
CA SER A 404 -2.75 0.63 6.74
C SER A 404 -2.94 -0.45 5.67
N CYS A 405 -3.91 -0.25 4.79
CA CYS A 405 -4.05 -1.04 3.58
C CYS A 405 -4.23 -0.11 2.38
N GLN A 406 -3.75 -0.56 1.22
CA GLN A 406 -3.79 0.18 -0.04
C GLN A 406 -4.01 -0.81 -1.18
N ILE A 407 -4.83 -0.45 -2.17
CA ILE A 407 -5.07 -1.27 -3.35
C ILE A 407 -4.18 -0.80 -4.50
N LEU A 408 -3.54 -1.75 -5.17
CA LEU A 408 -2.74 -1.56 -6.37
C LEU A 408 -3.07 -2.64 -7.41
N TYR A 409 -2.78 -2.36 -8.67
CA TYR A 409 -2.95 -3.30 -9.76
C TYR A 409 -1.59 -3.87 -10.19
N ALA A 410 -1.54 -5.20 -10.39
CA ALA A 410 -0.33 -5.97 -10.67
C ALA A 410 -0.50 -6.96 -11.83
#